data_AF-A0A929J5P4-F1
#
_entry.id   AF-A0A929J5P4-F1
#
_cell.length_a   1.000
_cell.length_b   1.000
_cell.length_c   1.000
_cell.angle_alpha   90.00
_cell.angle_beta   90.00
_cell.angle_gamma   90.00
#
_symmetry.space_group_name_H-M   'P 1'
#
loop_
_entity.id
_entity.type
_entity.pdbx_description
1 polymer ?
#
loop_
_entity_poly.entity_id
_entity_poly.type
_entity_poly.pdbx_seq_one_letter_code
_entity_poly.pdbx_strand_id
1 'polypeptide(L)'
;MLIKRILLLLLIVVLSACSTGSKLNLKVFFKDKKPDKVCESYRLLNDEQAEIKINKDIYDLQHSIEQSLVFRSKAAEALKNANQSIDQDKPVSPAGMDRLNRTIQYHIELMQPVIESIAKHSCWLEDDDYSVSVKVRLKGRMIVLATLMSLYDDYGTVFAVMNENEKLRRYLNQADSGYDREAYLLEGITEKFISEDLITLVSKIVKSYHEHESQIYELSLTDENLSYLIQVVEKSIAYPAILKMDVIDVEYHRSDVRQRVASDTFNELGRSAVNAMSEGFSNIIGDYEDRKGLLYADKELEVSISKQLQIGDI
;
A
#
# COMPACT_ATOMS: atom_id res chain seq x y z
N MET A 1 -44.76 -33.48 -3.59
CA MET A 1 -44.39 -32.17 -3.01
C MET A 1 -43.05 -32.19 -2.25
N LEU A 2 -42.68 -33.30 -1.60
CA LEU A 2 -41.43 -33.40 -0.82
C LEU A 2 -40.15 -33.16 -1.66
N ILE A 3 -40.09 -33.72 -2.87
CA ILE A 3 -38.93 -33.60 -3.77
C ILE A 3 -38.70 -32.15 -4.23
N LYS A 4 -39.76 -31.38 -4.50
CA LYS A 4 -39.64 -29.96 -4.86
C LYS A 4 -39.13 -29.10 -3.69
N ARG A 5 -39.46 -29.46 -2.44
CA ARG A 5 -38.97 -28.73 -1.25
C ARG A 5 -37.50 -29.06 -0.95
N ILE A 6 -37.07 -30.30 -1.18
CA ILE A 6 -35.67 -30.72 -1.05
C ILE A 6 -34.81 -30.05 -2.13
N LEU A 7 -35.29 -29.95 -3.37
CA LEU A 7 -34.57 -29.27 -4.45
C LEU A 7 -34.40 -27.76 -4.18
N LEU A 8 -35.42 -27.13 -3.58
CA LEU A 8 -35.37 -25.70 -3.22
C LEU A 8 -34.39 -25.44 -2.07
N LEU A 9 -34.32 -26.33 -1.07
CA LEU A 9 -33.36 -26.26 0.03
C LEU A 9 -31.92 -26.49 -0.44
N LEU A 10 -31.70 -27.43 -1.37
CA LEU A 10 -30.38 -27.64 -2.00
C LEU A 10 -29.94 -26.44 -2.83
N LEU A 11 -30.87 -25.76 -3.53
CA LEU A 11 -30.57 -24.53 -4.27
C LEU A 11 -30.16 -23.38 -3.34
N ILE A 12 -30.79 -23.25 -2.16
CA ILE A 12 -30.45 -22.23 -1.16
C ILE A 12 -29.09 -22.52 -0.50
N VAL A 13 -28.74 -23.79 -0.27
CA VAL A 13 -27.43 -24.18 0.27
C VAL A 13 -26.31 -23.96 -0.76
N VAL A 14 -26.56 -24.18 -2.04
CA VAL A 14 -25.57 -23.90 -3.11
C VAL A 14 -25.42 -22.39 -3.35
N LEU A 15 -26.47 -21.60 -3.17
CA LEU A 15 -26.41 -20.12 -3.28
C LEU A 15 -25.83 -19.43 -2.03
N SER A 16 -25.80 -20.10 -0.87
CA SER A 16 -25.16 -19.58 0.36
C SER A 16 -23.71 -20.04 0.55
N ALA A 17 -23.20 -20.92 -0.33
CA ALA A 17 -21.82 -21.40 -0.31
C ALA A 17 -20.81 -20.41 -0.94
N CYS A 18 -21.24 -19.26 -1.47
CA CYS A 18 -20.34 -18.17 -1.92
C CYS A 18 -20.15 -17.08 -0.85
N SER A 19 -20.25 -17.43 0.44
CA SER A 19 -19.71 -16.62 1.54
C SER A 19 -18.59 -17.40 2.21
N THR A 20 -17.59 -17.78 1.42
CA THR A 20 -16.26 -17.93 1.99
C THR A 20 -15.71 -16.53 2.09
N GLY A 21 -15.65 -15.97 3.30
CA GLY A 21 -14.71 -14.89 3.58
C GLY A 21 -13.39 -15.31 2.97
N SER A 22 -12.99 -14.61 1.91
CA SER A 22 -11.64 -14.76 1.41
C SER A 22 -10.74 -14.49 2.61
N LYS A 23 -9.71 -15.31 2.78
CA LYS A 23 -8.52 -14.88 3.50
C LYS A 23 -7.74 -14.09 2.49
N LEU A 24 -7.10 -12.98 2.89
CA LEU A 24 -6.27 -12.13 2.04
C LEU A 24 -5.45 -13.01 1.08
N ASN A 25 -5.92 -13.17 -0.16
CA ASN A 25 -5.28 -14.09 -1.10
C ASN A 25 -4.30 -13.29 -1.94
N LEU A 26 -3.19 -12.94 -1.31
CA LEU A 26 -2.03 -12.29 -1.93
C LEU A 26 -1.54 -13.02 -3.21
N LYS A 27 -1.95 -14.28 -3.45
CA LYS A 27 -1.70 -14.99 -4.71
C LYS A 27 -2.18 -14.22 -5.94
N VAL A 28 -3.31 -13.52 -5.87
CA VAL A 28 -3.81 -12.76 -7.03
C VAL A 28 -2.91 -11.55 -7.32
N PHE A 29 -2.29 -10.96 -6.29
CA PHE A 29 -1.33 -9.86 -6.48
C PHE A 29 0.05 -10.36 -6.94
N PHE A 30 0.44 -11.57 -6.53
CA PHE A 30 1.74 -12.15 -6.85
C PHE A 30 1.73 -13.16 -8.01
N LYS A 31 0.69 -13.17 -8.86
CA LYS A 31 0.55 -14.16 -9.94
C LYS A 31 0.81 -15.60 -9.45
N ASP A 32 0.14 -15.98 -8.35
CA ASP A 32 0.23 -17.26 -7.64
C ASP A 32 1.52 -17.57 -6.87
N LYS A 33 2.49 -16.65 -6.78
CA LYS A 33 3.68 -16.83 -5.94
C LYS A 33 3.43 -16.32 -4.52
N LYS A 34 3.20 -17.21 -3.55
CA LYS A 34 3.18 -16.78 -2.14
C LYS A 34 4.63 -16.60 -1.67
N PRO A 35 5.05 -15.41 -1.22
CA PRO A 35 6.33 -15.25 -0.55
C PRO A 35 6.34 -16.13 0.70
N ASP A 36 7.45 -16.83 0.95
CA ASP A 36 7.62 -17.58 2.18
C ASP A 36 7.57 -16.63 3.40
N LYS A 37 6.87 -17.04 4.45
CA LYS A 37 6.82 -16.31 5.71
C LYS A 37 8.22 -16.26 6.31
N VAL A 38 8.75 -15.07 6.58
CA VAL A 38 10.14 -14.94 7.04
C VAL A 38 10.32 -15.27 8.52
N CYS A 39 9.27 -15.20 9.34
CA CYS A 39 9.41 -15.39 10.80
C CYS A 39 9.92 -16.78 11.19
N GLU A 40 9.63 -17.81 10.39
CA GLU A 40 10.18 -19.15 10.60
C GLU A 40 11.72 -19.17 10.58
N SER A 41 12.33 -18.33 9.75
CA SER A 41 13.80 -18.19 9.69
C SER A 41 14.40 -17.58 10.96
N TYR A 42 13.59 -16.99 11.84
CA TYR A 42 14.04 -16.39 13.11
C TYR A 42 14.08 -17.40 14.26
N ARG A 43 13.44 -18.58 14.13
CA ARG A 43 13.37 -19.57 15.22
C ARG A 43 14.73 -20.08 15.70
N LEU A 44 15.73 -20.08 14.82
CA LEU A 44 17.07 -20.60 15.10
C LEU A 44 18.11 -19.49 15.30
N LEU A 45 17.70 -18.23 15.23
CA LEU A 45 18.61 -17.09 15.37
C LEU A 45 18.72 -16.70 16.84
N ASN A 46 19.92 -16.32 17.26
CA ASN A 46 20.07 -15.56 18.50
C ASN A 46 19.61 -14.10 18.30
N ASP A 47 19.49 -13.34 19.39
CA ASP A 47 18.97 -11.96 19.33
C ASP A 47 19.80 -11.03 18.44
N GLU A 48 21.13 -11.14 18.44
CA GLU A 48 22.01 -10.32 17.60
C GLU A 48 21.79 -10.63 16.11
N GLN A 49 21.72 -11.91 15.74
CA GLN A 49 21.46 -12.36 14.38
C GLN A 49 20.06 -11.96 13.91
N ALA A 50 19.07 -12.10 14.79
CA ALA A 50 17.69 -11.69 14.53
C ALA A 50 17.60 -10.17 14.31
N GLU A 51 18.34 -9.38 15.10
CA GLU A 51 18.40 -7.94 14.97
C GLU A 51 19.09 -7.50 13.67
N ILE A 52 20.23 -8.09 13.31
CA ILE A 52 20.89 -7.83 12.01
C ILE A 52 19.94 -8.15 10.86
N LYS A 53 19.26 -9.29 10.91
CA LYS A 53 18.35 -9.71 9.86
C LYS A 53 17.15 -8.77 9.72
N ILE A 54 16.46 -8.45 10.81
CA ILE A 54 15.29 -7.56 10.74
C ILE A 54 15.70 -6.13 10.31
N ASN A 55 16.88 -5.65 10.71
CA ASN A 55 17.40 -4.35 10.28
C ASN A 55 17.67 -4.31 8.77
N LYS A 56 18.20 -5.41 8.21
CA LYS A 56 18.34 -5.53 6.75
C LYS A 56 16.97 -5.50 6.06
N ASP A 57 16.00 -6.24 6.57
CA ASP A 57 14.65 -6.27 6.00
C ASP A 57 14.00 -4.87 6.05
N ILE A 58 14.26 -4.07 7.11
CA ILE A 58 13.82 -2.66 7.21
C ILE A 58 14.53 -1.78 6.19
N TYR A 59 15.83 -1.93 6.00
CA TYR A 59 16.60 -1.16 5.01
C TYR A 59 16.10 -1.41 3.57
N ASP A 60 15.85 -2.68 3.23
CA ASP A 60 15.34 -3.06 1.91
C ASP A 60 13.90 -2.51 1.70
N LEU A 61 13.09 -2.51 2.76
CA LEU A 61 11.76 -1.88 2.75
C LEU A 61 11.85 -0.35 2.59
N GLN A 62 12.73 0.31 3.33
CA GLN A 62 12.94 1.76 3.25
C GLN A 62 13.23 2.16 1.80
N HIS A 63 14.14 1.47 1.12
CA HIS A 63 14.43 1.76 -0.29
C HIS A 63 13.16 1.68 -1.16
N SER A 64 12.34 0.65 -0.96
CA SER A 64 11.09 0.44 -1.70
C SER A 64 10.05 1.53 -1.41
N ILE A 65 9.90 1.94 -0.14
CA ILE A 65 8.97 2.99 0.27
C ILE A 65 9.42 4.34 -0.28
N GLU A 66 10.70 4.71 -0.13
CA GLU A 66 11.22 5.98 -0.65
C GLU A 66 11.13 6.07 -2.18
N GLN A 67 11.36 4.95 -2.87
CA GLN A 67 11.07 4.87 -4.31
C GLN A 67 9.59 5.11 -4.60
N SER A 68 8.68 4.41 -3.93
CA SER A 68 7.23 4.61 -4.13
C SER A 68 6.83 6.07 -3.91
N LEU A 69 7.35 6.73 -2.87
CA LEU A 69 7.10 8.15 -2.58
C LEU A 69 7.51 9.08 -3.73
N VAL A 70 8.70 8.88 -4.30
CA VAL A 70 9.17 9.67 -5.46
C VAL A 70 8.24 9.48 -6.66
N PHE A 71 7.78 8.25 -6.90
CA PHE A 71 6.92 7.96 -8.04
C PHE A 71 5.47 8.40 -7.82
N ARG A 72 4.97 8.37 -6.59
CA ARG A 72 3.70 8.97 -6.19
C ARG A 72 3.65 10.46 -6.54
N SER A 73 4.73 11.19 -6.28
CA SER A 73 4.85 12.61 -6.67
C SER A 73 4.75 12.80 -8.20
N LYS A 74 5.44 11.97 -8.99
CA LYS A 74 5.36 11.99 -10.46
C LYS A 74 3.96 11.62 -10.98
N ALA A 75 3.31 10.64 -10.35
CA ALA A 75 1.95 10.22 -10.67
C ALA A 75 0.94 11.33 -10.37
N ALA A 76 1.05 11.97 -9.20
CA ALA A 76 0.24 13.12 -8.82
C ALA A 76 0.36 14.28 -9.83
N GLU A 77 1.57 14.59 -10.30
CA GLU A 77 1.78 15.63 -11.33
C GLU A 77 1.12 15.25 -12.67
N ALA A 78 1.30 14.00 -13.13
CA ALA A 78 0.67 13.51 -14.35
C ALA A 78 -0.87 13.53 -14.26
N LEU A 79 -1.42 13.13 -13.12
CA LEU A 79 -2.85 13.16 -12.84
C LEU A 79 -3.41 14.57 -12.80
N LYS A 80 -2.71 15.50 -12.15
CA LYS A 80 -3.11 16.91 -12.13
C LYS A 80 -3.26 17.46 -13.55
N ASN A 81 -2.28 17.22 -14.42
CA ASN A 81 -2.31 17.67 -15.81
C ASN A 81 -3.46 17.02 -16.62
N ALA A 82 -3.72 15.72 -16.38
CA ALA A 82 -4.81 15.00 -17.02
C ALA A 82 -6.19 15.53 -16.57
N ASN A 83 -6.40 15.69 -15.26
CA ASN A 83 -7.62 16.23 -14.68
C ASN A 83 -7.90 17.66 -15.18
N GLN A 84 -6.91 18.55 -15.16
CA GLN A 84 -7.07 19.92 -15.67
C GLN A 84 -7.51 19.96 -17.14
N SER A 85 -6.99 19.05 -17.98
CA SER A 85 -7.40 18.97 -19.38
C SER A 85 -8.84 18.49 -19.51
N ILE A 86 -9.21 17.47 -18.74
CA ILE A 86 -10.56 16.89 -18.72
C ILE A 86 -11.60 17.89 -18.20
N ASP A 87 -11.29 18.64 -17.15
CA ASP A 87 -12.17 19.64 -16.53
C ASP A 87 -12.42 20.83 -17.46
N GLN A 88 -11.46 21.15 -18.32
CA GLN A 88 -11.61 22.15 -19.39
C GLN A 88 -12.31 21.60 -20.64
N ASP A 89 -12.86 20.38 -20.57
CA ASP A 89 -13.43 19.61 -21.68
C ASP A 89 -12.49 19.50 -22.90
N LYS A 90 -11.17 19.54 -22.65
CA LYS A 90 -10.15 19.32 -23.65
C LYS A 90 -9.75 17.84 -23.66
N PRO A 91 -9.56 17.24 -24.84
CA PRO A 91 -9.04 15.89 -24.92
C PRO A 91 -7.61 15.87 -24.35
N VAL A 92 -7.32 14.87 -23.51
CA VAL A 92 -5.92 14.60 -23.12
C VAL A 92 -5.19 14.15 -24.38
N SER A 93 -4.03 14.77 -24.65
CA SER A 93 -3.25 14.42 -25.84
C SER A 93 -2.82 12.94 -25.83
N PRO A 94 -2.60 12.31 -26.99
CA PRO A 94 -2.09 10.92 -27.05
C PRO A 94 -0.79 10.73 -26.26
N ALA A 95 0.12 11.71 -26.31
CA ALA A 95 1.36 11.69 -25.52
C ALA A 95 1.10 11.80 -24.01
N GLY A 96 0.10 12.59 -23.59
CA GLY A 96 -0.33 12.67 -22.20
C GLY A 96 -0.92 11.36 -21.69
N MET A 97 -1.74 10.69 -22.51
CA MET A 97 -2.31 9.38 -22.16
C MET A 97 -1.25 8.28 -22.12
N ASP A 98 -0.29 8.26 -23.07
CA ASP A 98 0.84 7.34 -23.04
C ASP A 98 1.68 7.53 -21.76
N ARG A 99 2.00 8.79 -21.40
CA ARG A 99 2.71 9.10 -20.16
C ARG A 99 1.94 8.65 -18.93
N LEU A 100 0.63 8.87 -18.88
CA LEU A 100 -0.22 8.43 -17.76
C LEU A 100 -0.20 6.90 -17.62
N ASN A 101 -0.41 6.17 -18.72
CA ASN A 101 -0.39 4.70 -18.72
C ASN A 101 0.93 4.13 -18.23
N ARG A 102 2.07 4.63 -18.76
CA ARG A 102 3.40 4.19 -18.30
C ARG A 102 3.63 4.51 -16.83
N THR A 103 3.17 5.67 -16.37
CA THR A 103 3.33 6.07 -14.97
C THR A 103 2.53 5.15 -14.05
N ILE A 104 1.30 4.78 -14.43
CA ILE A 104 0.45 3.85 -13.68
C ILE A 104 1.07 2.46 -13.63
N GLN A 105 1.46 1.94 -14.79
CA GLN A 105 2.06 0.61 -14.90
C GLN A 105 3.32 0.52 -14.03
N TYR A 106 4.19 1.51 -14.15
CA TYR A 106 5.41 1.57 -13.34
C TYR A 106 5.11 1.72 -11.84
N HIS A 107 4.08 2.48 -11.46
CA HIS A 107 3.68 2.58 -10.06
C HIS A 107 3.17 1.26 -9.49
N ILE A 108 2.37 0.51 -10.25
CA ILE A 108 1.91 -0.84 -9.86
C ILE A 108 3.10 -1.80 -9.67
N GLU A 109 4.08 -1.74 -10.56
CA GLU A 109 5.32 -2.53 -10.45
C GLU A 109 6.10 -2.21 -9.17
N LEU A 110 6.16 -0.93 -8.78
CA LEU A 110 6.80 -0.52 -7.52
C LEU A 110 6.03 -0.92 -6.26
N MET A 111 4.71 -1.00 -6.32
CA MET A 111 3.91 -1.48 -5.18
C MET A 111 4.14 -2.98 -4.91
N GLN A 112 4.55 -3.75 -5.91
CA GLN A 112 4.73 -5.20 -5.77
C GLN A 112 5.72 -5.59 -4.64
N PRO A 113 6.97 -5.11 -4.60
CA PRO A 113 7.89 -5.43 -3.51
C PRO A 113 7.40 -4.94 -2.14
N VAL A 114 6.67 -3.82 -2.09
CA VAL A 114 6.03 -3.31 -0.87
C VAL A 114 4.96 -4.30 -0.39
N ILE A 115 4.09 -4.79 -1.27
CA ILE A 115 3.07 -5.79 -0.92
C ILE A 115 3.71 -7.13 -0.51
N GLU A 116 4.81 -7.53 -1.13
CA GLU A 116 5.58 -8.72 -0.71
C GLU A 116 6.07 -8.63 0.73
N SER A 117 6.43 -7.44 1.20
CA SER A 117 6.85 -7.22 2.59
C SER A 117 5.74 -7.59 3.58
N ILE A 118 4.48 -7.23 3.30
CA ILE A 118 3.34 -7.63 4.13
C ILE A 118 3.25 -9.16 4.23
N ALA A 119 3.34 -9.84 3.08
CA ALA A 119 3.24 -11.30 3.03
C ALA A 119 4.33 -11.95 3.89
N LYS A 120 5.59 -11.52 3.69
CA LYS A 120 6.78 -12.02 4.37
C LYS A 120 6.66 -11.83 5.88
N HIS A 121 6.23 -10.65 6.34
CA HIS A 121 6.25 -10.25 7.74
C HIS A 121 4.92 -10.43 8.49
N SER A 122 3.84 -10.83 7.82
CA SER A 122 2.50 -11.02 8.43
C SER A 122 2.47 -11.96 9.65
N CYS A 123 3.43 -12.89 9.75
CA CYS A 123 3.54 -13.80 10.89
C CYS A 123 3.86 -13.12 12.23
N TRP A 124 4.44 -11.93 12.24
CA TRP A 124 4.72 -11.16 13.47
C TRP A 124 3.45 -10.70 14.22
N LEU A 125 2.27 -10.82 13.59
CA LEU A 125 0.96 -10.49 14.15
C LEU A 125 0.28 -11.64 14.89
N GLU A 126 0.71 -12.87 14.69
CA GLU A 126 -0.01 -14.07 15.15
C GLU A 126 0.81 -14.92 16.11
N ASP A 127 2.14 -14.82 16.07
CA ASP A 127 3.02 -15.79 16.67
C ASP A 127 3.98 -15.09 17.65
N ASP A 128 3.64 -15.22 18.94
CA ASP A 128 4.47 -14.77 20.06
C ASP A 128 5.49 -15.85 20.49
N ASP A 129 5.45 -17.06 19.90
CA ASP A 129 6.28 -18.21 20.29
C ASP A 129 7.71 -18.15 19.69
N TYR A 130 8.05 -17.10 18.94
CA TYR A 130 9.42 -16.89 18.49
C TYR A 130 10.31 -16.49 19.67
N SER A 131 11.36 -17.27 19.90
CA SER A 131 12.43 -17.07 20.89
C SER A 131 13.37 -15.91 20.53
N VAL A 132 12.81 -14.78 20.12
CA VAL A 132 13.51 -13.52 19.83
C VAL A 132 13.10 -12.44 20.81
N SER A 133 13.94 -11.43 20.97
CA SER A 133 13.65 -10.27 21.80
C SER A 133 12.35 -9.55 21.41
N VAL A 134 11.73 -8.88 22.39
CA VAL A 134 10.56 -8.02 22.17
C VAL A 134 10.86 -6.96 21.11
N LYS A 135 12.07 -6.42 21.09
CA LYS A 135 12.55 -5.43 20.12
C LYS A 135 12.40 -5.94 18.67
N VAL A 136 12.85 -7.16 18.39
CA VAL A 136 12.74 -7.77 17.06
C VAL A 136 11.28 -7.99 16.67
N ARG A 137 10.44 -8.48 17.61
CA ARG A 137 9.00 -8.66 17.34
C ARG A 137 8.31 -7.34 16.99
N LEU A 138 8.56 -6.28 17.76
CA LEU A 138 7.99 -4.96 17.53
C LEU A 138 8.45 -4.38 16.19
N LYS A 139 9.73 -4.53 15.83
CA LYS A 139 10.22 -4.17 14.48
C LYS A 139 9.47 -4.93 13.38
N GLY A 140 9.26 -6.23 13.55
CA GLY A 140 8.49 -7.04 12.61
C GLY A 140 7.05 -6.57 12.43
N ARG A 141 6.36 -6.20 13.52
CA ARG A 141 5.02 -5.60 13.47
C ARG A 141 5.03 -4.23 12.80
N MET A 142 6.02 -3.39 13.12
CA MET A 142 6.17 -2.06 12.52
C MET A 142 6.49 -2.10 11.03
N ILE A 143 7.21 -3.12 10.55
CA ILE A 143 7.39 -3.37 9.11
C ILE A 143 6.02 -3.51 8.44
N VAL A 144 5.14 -4.35 8.98
CA VAL A 144 3.80 -4.58 8.42
C VAL A 144 2.97 -3.29 8.44
N LEU A 145 2.99 -2.55 9.56
CA LEU A 145 2.25 -1.31 9.70
C LEU A 145 2.71 -0.24 8.71
N ALA A 146 4.02 0.06 8.69
CA ALA A 146 4.60 1.07 7.79
C ALA A 146 4.36 0.72 6.32
N THR A 147 4.45 -0.56 5.98
CA THR A 147 4.16 -1.07 4.63
C THR A 147 2.69 -0.83 4.26
N LEU A 148 1.75 -1.16 5.15
CA LEU A 148 0.32 -0.90 4.92
C LEU A 148 0.03 0.59 4.77
N MET A 149 0.58 1.44 5.64
CA MET A 149 0.39 2.90 5.55
C MET A 149 0.91 3.45 4.22
N SER A 150 2.09 3.01 3.79
CA SER A 150 2.66 3.39 2.50
C SER A 150 1.74 3.01 1.33
N LEU A 151 1.19 1.79 1.33
CA LEU A 151 0.26 1.33 0.28
C LEU A 151 -1.08 2.06 0.31
N TYR A 152 -1.62 2.36 1.49
CA TYR A 152 -2.86 3.12 1.59
C TYR A 152 -2.69 4.56 1.15
N ASP A 153 -1.52 5.17 1.39
CA ASP A 153 -1.21 6.47 0.82
C ASP A 153 -1.10 6.40 -0.72
N ASP A 154 -0.46 5.38 -1.28
CA ASP A 154 -0.41 5.16 -2.74
C ASP A 154 -1.84 5.05 -3.31
N TYR A 155 -2.68 4.25 -2.66
CA TYR A 155 -4.09 4.15 -3.01
C TYR A 155 -4.81 5.51 -2.94
N GLY A 156 -4.72 6.21 -1.81
CA GLY A 156 -5.41 7.46 -1.56
C GLY A 156 -4.98 8.61 -2.47
N THR A 157 -3.70 8.67 -2.84
CA THR A 157 -3.14 9.78 -3.64
C THR A 157 -3.16 9.54 -5.15
N VAL A 158 -3.13 8.28 -5.58
CA VAL A 158 -3.03 7.94 -7.00
C VAL A 158 -4.32 7.30 -7.50
N PHE A 159 -4.71 6.15 -6.94
CA PHE A 159 -5.80 5.35 -7.48
C PHE A 159 -7.19 5.89 -7.11
N ALA A 160 -7.39 6.35 -5.88
CA ALA A 160 -8.63 6.99 -5.46
C ALA A 160 -8.85 8.27 -6.30
N VAL A 161 -7.81 9.06 -6.50
CA VAL A 161 -7.85 10.26 -7.37
C VAL A 161 -8.27 9.92 -8.81
N MET A 162 -7.74 8.83 -9.39
CA MET A 162 -8.16 8.38 -10.73
C MET A 162 -9.64 7.94 -10.75
N ASN A 163 -10.11 7.27 -9.70
CA ASN A 163 -11.47 6.76 -9.60
C ASN A 163 -12.53 7.86 -9.44
N GLU A 164 -12.17 9.02 -8.92
CA GLU A 164 -13.05 10.19 -8.83
C GLU A 164 -13.36 10.80 -10.22
N ASN A 165 -12.45 10.69 -11.19
CA ASN A 165 -12.67 11.19 -12.55
C ASN A 165 -13.28 10.09 -13.43
N GLU A 166 -14.56 10.23 -13.79
CA GLU A 166 -15.27 9.23 -14.58
C GLU A 166 -14.61 8.93 -15.94
N LYS A 167 -14.08 9.95 -16.64
CA LYS A 167 -13.42 9.76 -17.94
C LYS A 167 -12.11 8.97 -17.78
N LEU A 168 -11.31 9.28 -16.77
CA LEU A 168 -10.08 8.53 -16.45
C LEU A 168 -10.39 7.11 -16.00
N ARG A 169 -11.35 6.94 -15.09
CA ARG A 169 -11.79 5.62 -14.62
C ARG A 169 -12.21 4.73 -15.77
N ARG A 170 -13.13 5.20 -16.61
CA ARG A 170 -13.60 4.45 -17.80
C ARG A 170 -12.46 4.10 -18.76
N TYR A 171 -11.50 5.01 -18.94
CA TYR A 171 -10.35 4.78 -19.82
C TYR A 171 -9.41 3.70 -19.25
N LEU A 172 -9.04 3.81 -17.97
CA LEU A 172 -8.08 2.91 -17.32
C LEU A 172 -8.67 1.52 -17.04
N ASN A 173 -10.00 1.38 -16.98
CA ASN A 173 -10.65 0.09 -16.80
C ASN A 173 -10.94 -0.64 -18.12
N GLN A 174 -10.57 -0.03 -19.26
CA GLN A 174 -10.50 -0.74 -20.54
C GLN A 174 -9.19 -1.51 -20.65
N ALA A 175 -9.30 -2.77 -21.07
CA ALA A 175 -8.15 -3.59 -21.39
C ALA A 175 -7.32 -2.95 -22.51
N ASP A 176 -6.00 -2.98 -22.38
CA ASP A 176 -5.07 -2.43 -23.35
C ASP A 176 -3.79 -3.27 -23.39
N SER A 177 -3.67 -4.07 -24.46
CA SER A 177 -2.53 -4.96 -24.66
C SER A 177 -1.22 -4.20 -24.92
N GLY A 178 -1.28 -2.92 -25.29
CA GLY A 178 -0.09 -2.08 -25.48
C GLY A 178 0.64 -1.75 -24.17
N TYR A 179 -0.05 -1.89 -23.03
CA TYR A 179 0.50 -1.64 -21.69
C TYR A 179 0.31 -2.82 -20.74
N ASP A 180 0.04 -4.03 -21.25
CA ASP A 180 -0.27 -5.22 -20.44
C ASP A 180 -1.38 -4.98 -19.40
N ARG A 181 -2.36 -4.12 -19.75
CA ARG A 181 -3.43 -3.72 -18.83
C ARG A 181 -4.66 -4.59 -19.02
N GLU A 182 -5.08 -5.26 -17.95
CA GLU A 182 -6.33 -5.99 -17.88
C GLU A 182 -7.54 -5.06 -17.74
N ALA A 183 -8.72 -5.54 -18.17
CA ALA A 183 -9.96 -4.82 -17.89
C ALA A 183 -10.20 -4.75 -16.37
N TYR A 184 -10.89 -3.68 -15.94
CA TYR A 184 -11.24 -3.45 -14.54
C TYR A 184 -10.06 -3.25 -13.58
N LEU A 185 -8.92 -2.74 -14.08
CA LEU A 185 -7.72 -2.52 -13.28
C LEU A 185 -7.99 -1.71 -12.00
N LEU A 186 -8.61 -0.53 -12.12
CA LEU A 186 -8.86 0.34 -10.97
C LEU A 186 -9.94 -0.21 -10.06
N GLU A 187 -11.01 -0.83 -10.60
CA GLU A 187 -11.99 -1.50 -9.74
C GLU A 187 -11.34 -2.64 -8.94
N GLY A 188 -10.51 -3.45 -9.59
CA GLY A 188 -9.80 -4.55 -8.94
C GLY A 188 -8.78 -4.08 -7.90
N ILE A 189 -8.14 -2.93 -8.10
CA ILE A 189 -7.28 -2.30 -7.08
C ILE A 189 -8.13 -1.81 -5.91
N THR A 190 -9.19 -1.03 -6.17
CA THR A 190 -10.09 -0.51 -5.13
C THR A 190 -10.69 -1.62 -4.28
N GLU A 191 -11.23 -2.66 -4.90
CA GLU A 191 -11.85 -3.80 -4.21
C GLU A 191 -10.88 -4.45 -3.22
N LYS A 192 -9.58 -4.52 -3.54
CA LYS A 192 -8.56 -5.06 -2.64
C LYS A 192 -8.32 -4.15 -1.44
N PHE A 193 -8.20 -2.84 -1.66
CA PHE A 193 -7.93 -1.88 -0.60
C PHE A 193 -9.10 -1.73 0.40
N ILE A 194 -10.32 -2.00 -0.06
CA ILE A 194 -11.53 -2.02 0.79
C ILE A 194 -11.96 -3.44 1.17
N SER A 195 -11.17 -4.47 0.86
CA SER A 195 -11.53 -5.85 1.19
C SER A 195 -11.60 -6.04 2.71
N GLU A 196 -12.53 -6.89 3.17
CA GLU A 196 -12.69 -7.16 4.61
C GLU A 196 -11.41 -7.71 5.24
N ASP A 197 -10.69 -8.54 4.48
CA ASP A 197 -9.39 -9.08 4.82
C ASP A 197 -8.37 -8.00 5.17
N LEU A 198 -8.18 -7.04 4.26
CA LEU A 198 -7.18 -6.00 4.42
C LEU A 198 -7.58 -5.03 5.52
N ILE A 199 -8.86 -4.66 5.59
CA ILE A 199 -9.40 -3.83 6.67
C ILE A 199 -9.14 -4.50 8.03
N THR A 200 -9.49 -5.79 8.17
CA THR A 200 -9.28 -6.53 9.43
C THR A 200 -7.80 -6.61 9.79
N LEU A 201 -6.93 -6.84 8.81
CA LEU A 201 -5.48 -6.85 9.02
C LEU A 201 -4.98 -5.50 9.54
N VAL A 202 -5.43 -4.41 8.91
CA VAL A 202 -5.08 -3.02 9.28
C VAL A 202 -5.55 -2.71 10.70
N SER A 203 -6.82 -2.97 11.01
CA SER A 203 -7.37 -2.74 12.35
C SER A 203 -6.59 -3.50 13.42
N LYS A 204 -6.22 -4.77 13.13
CA LYS A 204 -5.42 -5.59 14.05
C LYS A 204 -4.03 -5.00 14.29
N ILE A 205 -3.32 -4.58 13.24
CA ILE A 205 -1.96 -4.04 13.40
C ILE A 205 -1.98 -2.65 14.06
N VAL A 206 -2.95 -1.79 13.73
CA VAL A 206 -3.13 -0.47 14.35
C VAL A 206 -3.45 -0.61 15.83
N LYS A 207 -4.35 -1.54 16.19
CA LYS A 207 -4.59 -1.88 17.59
C LYS A 207 -3.31 -2.36 18.30
N SER A 208 -2.57 -3.28 17.68
CA SER A 208 -1.30 -3.76 18.27
C SER A 208 -0.27 -2.64 18.42
N TYR A 209 -0.25 -1.65 17.52
CA TYR A 209 0.62 -0.49 17.61
C TYR A 209 0.26 0.36 18.82
N HIS A 210 -1.00 0.71 19.00
CA HIS A 210 -1.46 1.47 20.16
C HIS A 210 -1.23 0.75 21.49
N GLU A 211 -1.40 -0.58 21.54
CA GLU A 211 -1.12 -1.38 22.73
C GLU A 211 0.36 -1.34 23.16
N HIS A 212 1.28 -1.08 22.23
CA HIS A 212 2.74 -1.09 22.47
C HIS A 212 3.39 0.28 22.20
N GLU A 213 2.61 1.34 22.05
CA GLU A 213 3.07 2.65 21.55
C GLU A 213 4.23 3.21 22.39
N SER A 214 4.10 3.21 23.72
CA SER A 214 5.15 3.70 24.61
C SER A 214 6.44 2.89 24.48
N GLN A 215 6.35 1.56 24.37
CA GLN A 215 7.53 0.70 24.23
C GLN A 215 8.20 0.88 22.86
N ILE A 216 7.40 1.01 21.80
CA ILE A 216 7.88 1.28 20.45
C ILE A 216 8.62 2.62 20.43
N TYR A 217 8.04 3.65 21.05
CA TYR A 217 8.65 4.97 21.14
C TYR A 217 9.97 4.94 21.92
N GLU A 218 10.01 4.33 23.11
CA GLU A 218 11.24 4.20 23.91
C GLU A 218 12.36 3.49 23.14
N LEU A 219 12.06 2.38 22.46
CA LEU A 219 13.03 1.66 21.65
C LEU A 219 13.54 2.52 20.49
N SER A 220 12.69 3.33 19.89
CA SER A 220 13.05 4.17 18.73
C SER A 220 14.05 5.28 19.05
N LEU A 221 14.16 5.69 20.32
CA LEU A 221 15.12 6.72 20.75
C LEU A 221 16.58 6.30 20.53
N THR A 222 16.84 5.00 20.42
CA THR A 222 18.18 4.43 20.22
C THR A 222 18.26 3.56 18.97
N ASP A 223 17.20 3.51 18.17
CA ASP A 223 17.07 2.62 17.02
C ASP A 223 16.54 3.36 15.80
N GLU A 224 17.47 3.75 14.92
CA GLU A 224 17.15 4.55 13.73
C GLU A 224 16.19 3.83 12.77
N ASN A 225 16.28 2.49 12.68
CA ASN A 225 15.38 1.69 11.84
C ASN A 225 13.95 1.71 12.38
N LEU A 226 13.77 1.57 13.69
CA LEU A 226 12.44 1.69 14.29
C LEU A 226 11.91 3.12 14.21
N SER A 227 12.78 4.13 14.42
CA SER A 227 12.43 5.54 14.24
C SER A 227 11.96 5.85 12.82
N TYR A 228 12.61 5.27 11.81
CA TYR A 228 12.17 5.38 10.41
C TYR A 228 10.75 4.84 10.21
N LEU A 229 10.46 3.63 10.70
CA LEU A 229 9.14 3.02 10.55
C LEU A 229 8.04 3.84 11.24
N ILE A 230 8.32 4.40 12.42
CA ILE A 230 7.40 5.32 13.10
C ILE A 230 7.14 6.55 12.22
N GLN A 231 8.18 7.16 11.66
CA GLN A 231 8.03 8.34 10.79
C GLN A 231 7.18 8.03 9.55
N VAL A 232 7.30 6.85 8.96
CA VAL A 232 6.44 6.43 7.83
C VAL A 232 4.97 6.40 8.26
N VAL A 233 4.67 5.86 9.45
CA VAL A 233 3.30 5.77 9.97
C VAL A 233 2.75 7.14 10.33
N GLU A 234 3.49 7.94 11.10
CA GLU A 234 3.03 9.26 11.57
C GLU A 234 2.84 10.27 10.43
N LYS A 235 3.66 10.19 9.37
CA LYS A 235 3.56 11.07 8.21
C LYS A 235 2.60 10.57 7.13
N SER A 236 2.02 9.39 7.30
CA SER A 236 1.05 8.84 6.35
C SER A 236 -0.22 9.69 6.34
N ILE A 237 -0.68 10.05 5.15
CA ILE A 237 -1.95 10.77 4.97
C ILE A 237 -3.16 9.84 5.20
N ALA A 238 -2.97 8.54 4.98
CA ALA A 238 -3.99 7.54 5.16
C ALA A 238 -4.13 7.10 6.62
N TYR A 239 -3.10 7.23 7.45
CA TYR A 239 -3.16 6.81 8.86
C TYR A 239 -4.32 7.47 9.64
N PRO A 240 -4.52 8.81 9.59
CA PRO A 240 -5.71 9.43 10.20
C PRO A 240 -7.04 8.95 9.61
N ALA A 241 -7.07 8.59 8.33
CA ALA A 241 -8.27 8.06 7.66
C ALA A 241 -8.59 6.65 8.15
N ILE A 242 -7.57 5.81 8.31
CA ILE A 242 -7.67 4.45 8.86
C ILE A 242 -8.15 4.50 10.32
N LEU A 243 -7.63 5.40 11.14
CA LEU A 243 -8.10 5.58 12.51
C LEU A 243 -9.60 5.91 12.57
N LYS A 244 -10.13 6.71 11.62
CA LYS A 244 -11.58 6.99 11.54
C LYS A 244 -12.39 5.73 11.17
N MET A 245 -11.84 4.84 10.35
CA MET A 245 -12.47 3.57 10.01
C MET A 245 -12.51 2.64 11.23
N ASP A 246 -11.43 2.60 12.00
CA ASP A 246 -11.30 1.75 13.19
C ASP A 246 -12.15 2.24 14.39
N VAL A 247 -12.38 3.56 14.53
CA VAL A 247 -13.27 4.11 15.58
C VAL A 247 -14.73 3.67 15.41
N ILE A 248 -15.10 3.16 14.23
CA ILE A 248 -16.43 2.58 13.96
C ILE A 248 -16.50 1.10 14.38
N ASP A 249 -15.38 0.49 14.77
CA ASP A 249 -15.27 -0.91 15.17
C ASP A 249 -15.64 -1.13 16.64
N VAL A 250 -16.92 -0.93 16.96
CA VAL A 250 -17.56 -1.60 18.12
C VAL A 250 -18.31 -2.81 17.57
N GLU A 251 -17.59 -3.93 17.45
CA GLU A 251 -18.02 -5.34 17.65
C GLU A 251 -19.29 -5.86 16.93
N TYR A 252 -19.93 -5.10 16.03
CA TYR A 252 -21.31 -5.39 15.58
C TYR A 252 -21.65 -5.13 14.11
N HIS A 253 -20.71 -4.72 13.26
CA HIS A 253 -21.02 -4.31 11.88
C HIS A 253 -20.77 -5.40 10.83
N ARG A 254 -21.75 -5.58 9.92
CA ARG A 254 -21.68 -6.50 8.77
C ARG A 254 -20.57 -6.06 7.79
N SER A 255 -19.93 -7.03 7.11
CA SER A 255 -18.90 -6.82 6.07
C SER A 255 -19.22 -5.67 5.11
N ASP A 256 -20.44 -5.62 4.58
CA ASP A 256 -20.88 -4.62 3.60
C ASP A 256 -20.88 -3.19 4.14
N VAL A 257 -21.05 -3.01 5.46
CA VAL A 257 -21.01 -1.67 6.06
C VAL A 257 -19.56 -1.20 6.19
N ARG A 258 -18.65 -2.10 6.60
CA ARG A 258 -17.21 -1.79 6.69
C ARG A 258 -16.62 -1.42 5.34
N GLN A 259 -16.95 -2.18 4.30
CA GLN A 259 -16.49 -1.87 2.94
C GLN A 259 -17.00 -0.51 2.44
N ARG A 260 -18.26 -0.16 2.75
CA ARG A 260 -18.84 1.15 2.38
C ARG A 260 -18.16 2.29 3.12
N VAL A 261 -17.97 2.17 4.43
CA VAL A 261 -17.25 3.17 5.24
C VAL A 261 -15.83 3.35 4.73
N ALA A 262 -15.11 2.26 4.43
CA ALA A 262 -13.79 2.31 3.83
C ALA A 262 -13.82 3.04 2.48
N SER A 263 -14.74 2.65 1.59
CA SER A 263 -14.90 3.30 0.29
C SER A 263 -15.17 4.79 0.43
N ASP A 264 -16.10 5.21 1.29
CA ASP A 264 -16.44 6.61 1.49
C ASP A 264 -15.26 7.40 2.05
N THR A 265 -14.55 6.83 3.04
CA THR A 265 -13.36 7.42 3.66
C THR A 265 -12.25 7.64 2.63
N PHE A 266 -11.96 6.63 1.80
CA PHE A 266 -10.91 6.77 0.79
C PHE A 266 -11.32 7.62 -0.40
N ASN A 267 -12.61 7.68 -0.75
CA ASN A 267 -13.13 8.62 -1.74
C ASN A 267 -13.04 10.08 -1.22
N GLU A 268 -13.28 10.31 0.07
CA GLU A 268 -13.04 11.61 0.71
C GLU A 268 -11.54 11.98 0.72
N LEU A 269 -10.67 11.01 1.02
CA LEU A 269 -9.22 11.19 0.95
C LEU A 269 -8.76 11.53 -0.48
N GLY A 270 -9.25 10.79 -1.48
CA GLY A 270 -8.97 11.03 -2.90
C GLY A 270 -9.44 12.42 -3.35
N ARG A 271 -10.64 12.84 -2.97
CA ARG A 271 -11.14 14.20 -3.24
C ARG A 271 -10.30 15.28 -2.55
N SER A 272 -9.90 15.05 -1.30
CA SER A 272 -9.00 15.95 -0.58
C SER A 272 -7.63 16.06 -1.25
N ALA A 273 -7.11 14.94 -1.77
CA ALA A 273 -5.88 14.93 -2.56
C ALA A 273 -6.04 15.70 -3.88
N VAL A 274 -7.14 15.53 -4.63
CA VAL A 274 -7.41 16.33 -5.85
C VAL A 274 -7.46 17.83 -5.55
N ASN A 275 -8.14 18.22 -4.47
CA ASN A 275 -8.25 19.62 -4.05
C ASN A 275 -6.87 20.17 -3.68
N ALA A 276 -6.11 19.45 -2.86
CA ALA A 276 -4.74 19.80 -2.55
C ALA A 276 -3.86 19.89 -3.82
N MET A 277 -4.00 18.98 -4.80
CA MET A 277 -3.26 19.03 -6.08
C MET A 277 -3.56 20.31 -6.84
N SER A 278 -4.82 20.72 -6.82
CA SER A 278 -5.34 21.89 -7.52
C SER A 278 -4.93 23.20 -6.85
N GLU A 279 -4.97 23.25 -5.52
CA GLU A 279 -4.58 24.40 -4.70
C GLU A 279 -3.06 24.56 -4.55
N GLY A 280 -2.29 23.51 -4.80
CA GLY A 280 -0.84 23.52 -4.83
C GLY A 280 -0.23 22.48 -3.90
N PHE A 281 0.01 21.26 -4.43
CA PHE A 281 0.81 20.20 -3.78
C PHE A 281 2.20 20.65 -3.32
N SER A 282 2.66 21.82 -3.76
CA SER A 282 3.92 22.44 -3.33
C SER A 282 3.98 22.76 -1.84
N ASN A 283 2.85 22.99 -1.15
CA ASN A 283 2.87 23.37 0.27
C ASN A 283 2.73 22.18 1.22
N ILE A 284 2.13 21.06 0.79
CA ILE A 284 1.97 19.86 1.61
C ILE A 284 3.14 18.90 1.43
N ILE A 285 3.72 18.85 0.22
CA ILE A 285 5.02 18.20 -0.05
C ILE A 285 6.19 19.19 0.19
N GLY A 286 5.92 20.47 0.45
CA GLY A 286 6.94 21.48 0.78
C GLY A 286 7.71 21.17 2.06
N ASP A 287 7.10 20.44 3.01
CA ASP A 287 7.79 19.89 4.19
C ASP A 287 8.59 18.60 3.90
N TYR A 288 8.47 18.07 2.68
CA TYR A 288 9.23 16.92 2.17
C TYR A 288 10.26 17.34 1.10
N GLU A 289 10.43 18.65 0.88
CA GLU A 289 11.49 19.22 0.05
C GLU A 289 12.82 19.24 0.82
N ASP A 290 13.31 18.06 1.23
CA ASP A 290 14.74 17.78 1.45
C ASP A 290 15.02 16.28 1.71
N ARG A 291 14.66 15.42 0.76
CA ARG A 291 15.31 14.09 0.61
C ARG A 291 15.64 13.74 -0.84
N LYS A 292 15.84 14.76 -1.67
CA LYS A 292 16.68 14.60 -2.86
C LYS A 292 18.09 14.83 -2.39
N GLY A 293 18.92 13.78 -2.30
CA GLY A 293 20.36 13.99 -2.15
C GLY A 293 20.82 14.99 -3.21
N LEU A 294 21.85 15.80 -2.90
CA LEU A 294 22.32 16.95 -3.71
C LEU A 294 22.58 16.66 -5.20
N LEU A 295 22.50 15.39 -5.61
CA LEU A 295 22.87 14.82 -6.89
C LEU A 295 21.66 14.21 -7.64
N TYR A 296 20.45 14.27 -7.07
CA TYR A 296 19.27 13.64 -7.65
C TYR A 296 18.88 14.29 -8.98
N ALA A 297 18.78 13.45 -10.03
CA ALA A 297 18.48 13.84 -11.41
C ALA A 297 19.54 14.74 -12.09
N ASP A 298 20.76 14.77 -11.57
CA ASP A 298 21.91 15.36 -12.27
C ASP A 298 22.42 14.42 -13.36
N LYS A 299 22.01 14.69 -14.60
CA LYS A 299 22.39 13.91 -15.78
C LYS A 299 23.87 14.00 -16.12
N GLU A 300 24.54 15.10 -15.77
CA GLU A 300 25.98 15.24 -16.01
C GLU A 300 26.76 14.36 -15.04
N LEU A 301 26.31 14.32 -13.79
CA LEU A 301 26.88 13.47 -12.77
C LEU A 301 26.62 11.98 -13.02
N GLU A 302 25.41 11.60 -13.45
CA GLU A 302 25.07 10.21 -13.81
C GLU A 302 26.00 9.68 -14.92
N VAL A 303 26.28 10.52 -15.92
CA VAL A 303 27.24 10.23 -17.00
C VAL A 303 28.69 10.23 -16.49
N SER A 304 29.03 11.01 -15.46
CA SER A 304 30.36 11.02 -14.85
C SER A 304 30.62 9.79 -13.98
N ILE A 305 29.65 9.40 -13.15
CA ILE A 305 29.74 8.25 -12.24
C ILE A 305 29.72 6.94 -13.04
N SER A 306 28.84 6.82 -14.05
CA SER A 306 28.79 5.62 -14.91
C SER A 306 30.09 5.33 -15.67
N LYS A 307 30.94 6.33 -15.88
CA LYS A 307 32.28 6.17 -16.48
C LYS A 307 33.36 5.74 -15.47
N GLN A 308 33.07 5.84 -14.19
CA GLN A 308 34.02 5.58 -13.10
C GLN A 308 33.68 4.29 -12.32
N LEU A 309 32.47 3.75 -12.46
CA LEU A 309 32.06 2.51 -11.82
C LEU A 309 32.88 1.32 -12.33
N GLN A 310 33.44 0.54 -11.41
CA GLN A 310 34.06 -0.74 -11.71
C GLN A 310 33.13 -1.90 -11.37
N ILE A 311 33.47 -3.09 -11.87
CA ILE A 311 32.74 -4.31 -11.55
C ILE A 311 32.86 -4.58 -10.05
N GLY A 312 31.74 -4.46 -9.34
CA GLY A 312 31.66 -4.60 -7.88
C GLY A 312 31.19 -3.34 -7.15
N ASP A 313 31.08 -2.21 -7.84
CA ASP A 313 30.55 -0.96 -7.27
C ASP A 313 29.01 -0.89 -7.43
N ILE A 314 28.28 -1.78 -6.76
CA ILE A 314 26.84 -1.65 -6.41
C ILE A 314 26.60 -2.38 -5.09
#